data_AF-A0A3S0XFS6-F1
#
_entry.id   AF-A0A3S0XFS6-F1
#
_cell.length_a   1.000
_cell.length_b   1.000
_cell.length_c   1.000
_cell.angle_alpha   90.00
_cell.angle_beta   90.00
_cell.angle_gamma   90.00
#
_symmetry.space_group_name_H-M   'P 1'
#
loop_
_entity.id
_entity.type
_entity.pdbx_description
1 polymer ?
#
loop_
_entity_poly.entity_id
_entity_poly.type
_entity_poly.pdbx_seq_one_letter_code
_entity_poly.pdbx_strand_id
1 'polypeptide(L)'
;MMPLVEIKWLKQALILIVLAWLTWELHSYRPFLIELIPGLGVYAFFSFFLLYCLSALVFLPIEPLVLLSGGLFGFYYGFLINLLSAVVSAVIAFMLSRRYGLSFITNSKQGRLIQWLERLETLGWKSLALSRLMPFLPCAVVNYGYGLTRMNLFVYTLTNIVFFIPYKLVLSYVGAHL
;
A
#
# COMPACT_ATOMS: atom_id res chain seq x y z
N MET A 1 -30.98 3.54 -17.61
CA MET A 1 -30.30 3.28 -16.31
C MET A 1 -29.41 2.07 -16.49
N MET A 2 -28.09 2.26 -16.64
CA MET A 2 -27.15 1.14 -16.81
C MET A 2 -27.03 0.35 -15.49
N PRO A 3 -27.14 -0.98 -15.50
CA PRO A 3 -27.10 -1.78 -14.28
C PRO A 3 -25.71 -1.68 -13.65
N LEU A 4 -25.66 -1.36 -12.35
CA LEU A 4 -24.44 -1.18 -11.53
C LEU A 4 -23.43 -2.35 -11.62
N VAL A 5 -23.86 -3.49 -12.14
CA VAL A 5 -23.06 -4.70 -12.37
C VAL A 5 -22.03 -4.48 -13.50
N GLU A 6 -22.39 -3.84 -14.61
CA GLU A 6 -21.49 -3.62 -15.76
C GLU A 6 -20.30 -2.71 -15.40
N ILE A 7 -20.55 -1.69 -14.58
CA ILE A 7 -19.51 -0.76 -14.11
C ILE A 7 -18.46 -1.47 -13.24
N LYS A 8 -18.86 -2.51 -12.51
CA LYS A 8 -17.94 -3.29 -11.65
C LYS A 8 -17.00 -4.16 -12.47
N TRP A 9 -17.53 -4.83 -13.51
CA TRP A 9 -16.74 -5.62 -14.45
C TRP A 9 -15.83 -4.76 -15.31
N LEU A 10 -16.28 -3.57 -15.74
CA LEU A 10 -15.44 -2.61 -16.45
C LEU A 10 -14.26 -2.14 -15.61
N LYS A 11 -14.47 -1.82 -14.33
CA LYS A 11 -13.37 -1.45 -13.43
C LYS A 11 -12.40 -2.61 -13.21
N GLN A 12 -12.89 -3.83 -13.06
CA GLN A 12 -12.04 -5.01 -12.91
C GLN A 12 -11.24 -5.30 -14.18
N ALA A 13 -11.87 -5.21 -15.36
CA ALA A 13 -11.21 -5.35 -16.64
C ALA A 13 -10.15 -4.25 -16.84
N LEU A 14 -10.45 -3.02 -16.46
CA LEU A 14 -9.52 -1.90 -16.58
C LEU A 14 -8.33 -2.06 -15.62
N ILE A 15 -8.57 -2.55 -14.39
CA ILE A 15 -7.49 -2.93 -13.47
C ILE A 15 -6.66 -4.06 -14.06
N LEU A 16 -7.27 -5.11 -14.61
CA LEU A 16 -6.56 -6.24 -15.22
C LEU A 16 -5.75 -5.83 -16.46
N ILE A 17 -6.29 -4.93 -17.29
CA ILE A 17 -5.61 -4.38 -18.47
C ILE A 17 -4.44 -3.50 -18.03
N VAL A 18 -4.62 -2.65 -17.01
CA VAL A 18 -3.54 -1.82 -16.46
C VAL A 18 -2.47 -2.71 -15.82
N LEU A 19 -2.86 -3.77 -15.11
CA LEU A 19 -1.94 -4.75 -14.54
C LEU A 19 -1.19 -5.52 -15.63
N ALA A 20 -1.87 -5.97 -16.68
CA ALA A 20 -1.27 -6.68 -17.80
C ALA A 20 -0.31 -5.78 -18.60
N TRP A 21 -0.72 -4.54 -18.86
CA TRP A 21 0.11 -3.51 -19.50
C TRP A 21 1.34 -3.20 -18.65
N LEU A 22 1.17 -2.97 -17.33
CA LEU A 22 2.28 -2.82 -16.40
C LEU A 22 3.22 -4.03 -16.46
N THR A 23 2.72 -5.26 -16.35
CA THR A 23 3.58 -6.46 -16.41
C THR A 23 4.33 -6.59 -17.73
N TRP A 24 3.72 -6.21 -18.85
CA TRP A 24 4.31 -6.24 -20.18
C TRP A 24 5.40 -5.16 -20.35
N GLU A 25 5.10 -3.93 -19.91
CA GLU A 25 6.04 -2.81 -19.90
C GLU A 25 7.26 -3.18 -19.05
N LEU A 26 7.04 -3.77 -17.87
CA LEU A 26 8.08 -4.16 -16.93
C LEU A 26 8.94 -5.31 -17.45
N HIS A 27 8.34 -6.27 -18.16
CA HIS A 27 9.08 -7.30 -18.87
C HIS A 27 9.92 -6.72 -20.01
N SER A 28 9.40 -5.71 -20.72
CA SER A 28 10.10 -5.04 -21.82
C SER A 28 11.28 -4.18 -21.35
N TYR A 29 11.17 -3.55 -20.18
CA TYR A 29 12.23 -2.72 -19.59
C TYR A 29 13.22 -3.49 -18.70
N ARG A 30 12.97 -4.76 -18.38
CA ARG A 30 13.89 -5.60 -17.57
C ARG A 30 15.35 -5.56 -18.02
N PRO A 31 15.69 -5.83 -19.30
CA PRO A 31 17.09 -5.81 -19.74
C PRO A 31 17.72 -4.42 -19.59
N PHE A 32 16.97 -3.36 -19.90
CA PHE A 32 17.41 -1.97 -19.73
C PHE A 32 17.64 -1.59 -18.26
N LEU A 33 16.77 -2.02 -17.36
CA LEU A 33 16.90 -1.74 -15.92
C LEU A 33 18.09 -2.51 -15.32
N ILE A 34 18.30 -3.78 -15.70
CA ILE A 34 19.44 -4.60 -15.25
C ILE A 34 20.79 -4.01 -15.73
N GLU A 35 20.84 -3.38 -16.91
CA GLU A 35 22.02 -2.64 -17.39
C GLU A 35 22.22 -1.28 -16.71
N LEU A 36 21.13 -0.60 -16.31
CA LEU A 36 21.17 0.76 -15.73
C LEU A 36 21.45 0.76 -14.21
N ILE A 37 21.00 -0.27 -13.49
CA ILE A 37 21.11 -0.40 -12.03
C ILE A 37 22.57 -0.43 -11.50
N PRO A 38 23.55 -1.06 -12.16
CA PRO A 38 24.96 -1.00 -11.75
C PRO A 38 25.51 0.43 -11.68
N GLY A 39 24.98 1.35 -12.50
CA GLY A 39 25.39 2.77 -12.53
C GLY A 39 24.56 3.71 -11.64
N LEU A 40 23.34 3.34 -11.27
CA LEU A 40 22.41 4.19 -10.51
C LEU A 40 22.56 4.07 -8.98
N GLY A 41 23.07 2.94 -8.47
CA GLY A 41 23.35 2.74 -7.05
C GLY A 41 22.21 3.19 -6.12
N VAL A 42 22.51 4.09 -5.18
CA VAL A 42 21.59 4.59 -4.14
C VAL A 42 20.39 5.37 -4.72
N TYR A 43 20.53 5.99 -5.90
CA TYR A 43 19.46 6.79 -6.49
C TYR A 43 18.25 5.95 -6.94
N ALA A 44 18.48 4.72 -7.41
CA ALA A 44 17.40 3.81 -7.77
C ALA A 44 16.56 3.41 -6.54
N PHE A 45 17.21 3.13 -5.42
CA PHE A 45 16.54 2.85 -4.15
C PHE A 45 15.71 4.03 -3.65
N PHE A 46 16.29 5.24 -3.69
CA PHE A 46 15.60 6.44 -3.22
C PHE A 46 14.40 6.80 -4.09
N SER A 47 14.55 6.76 -5.42
CA SER A 47 13.45 7.02 -6.35
C SER A 47 12.33 6.00 -6.22
N PHE A 48 12.66 4.71 -6.09
CA PHE A 48 11.66 3.67 -5.85
C PHE A 48 10.93 3.88 -4.52
N PHE A 49 11.68 4.20 -3.46
CA PHE A 49 11.11 4.49 -2.15
C PHE A 49 10.10 5.64 -2.22
N LEU A 50 10.46 6.73 -2.89
CA LEU A 50 9.61 7.90 -3.03
C LEU A 50 8.35 7.58 -3.86
N LEU A 51 8.53 6.89 -5.00
CA LEU A 51 7.43 6.47 -5.87
C LEU A 51 6.44 5.59 -5.12
N TYR A 52 6.94 4.61 -4.35
CA TYR A 52 6.12 3.74 -3.52
C TYR A 52 5.34 4.57 -2.51
N CYS A 53 6.01 5.46 -1.78
CA CYS A 53 5.37 6.27 -0.74
C CYS A 53 4.26 7.14 -1.32
N LEU A 54 4.53 7.85 -2.41
CA LEU A 54 3.54 8.68 -3.09
C LEU A 54 2.36 7.85 -3.61
N SER A 55 2.63 6.70 -4.23
CA SER A 55 1.58 5.79 -4.71
C SER A 55 0.67 5.33 -3.57
N ALA A 56 1.27 4.96 -2.43
CA ALA A 56 0.53 4.55 -1.24
C ALA A 56 -0.32 5.68 -0.64
N LEU A 57 0.10 6.94 -0.74
CA LEU A 57 -0.64 8.10 -0.24
C LEU A 57 -1.82 8.47 -1.15
N VAL A 58 -1.69 8.26 -2.46
CA VAL A 58 -2.72 8.65 -3.46
C VAL A 58 -3.63 7.47 -3.84
N PHE A 59 -3.72 6.44 -2.99
CA PHE A 59 -4.63 5.29 -3.17
C PHE A 59 -4.36 4.47 -4.45
N LEU A 60 -3.12 4.51 -4.97
CA LEU A 60 -2.74 3.66 -6.10
C LEU A 60 -2.49 2.21 -5.65
N PRO A 61 -2.70 1.23 -6.54
CA PRO A 61 -2.35 -0.16 -6.26
C PRO A 61 -0.84 -0.29 -6.08
N ILE A 62 -0.41 -0.80 -4.92
CA ILE A 62 1.00 -0.84 -4.53
C ILE A 62 1.62 -2.20 -4.86
N GLU A 63 0.80 -3.22 -5.04
CA GLU A 63 1.17 -4.60 -5.29
C GLU A 63 2.11 -4.76 -6.52
N PRO A 64 1.87 -4.07 -7.66
CA PRO A 64 2.81 -4.10 -8.78
C PRO A 64 4.19 -3.56 -8.41
N LEU A 65 4.26 -2.50 -7.61
CA LEU A 65 5.52 -1.94 -7.12
C LEU A 65 6.25 -2.93 -6.20
N VAL A 66 5.51 -3.67 -5.36
CA VAL A 66 6.10 -4.67 -4.46
C VAL A 66 6.77 -5.79 -5.26
N LEU A 67 6.10 -6.30 -6.31
CA LEU A 67 6.68 -7.30 -7.22
C LEU A 67 7.88 -6.73 -7.97
N LEU A 68 7.78 -5.48 -8.40
CA LEU A 68 8.86 -4.81 -9.11
C LEU A 68 10.12 -4.68 -8.30
N SER A 69 10.02 -4.32 -7.02
CA SER A 69 11.20 -4.19 -6.18
C SER A 69 11.97 -5.51 -6.07
N GLY A 70 11.27 -6.64 -6.05
CA GLY A 70 11.86 -7.97 -6.05
C GLY A 70 12.62 -8.23 -7.35
N GLY A 71 12.02 -7.89 -8.49
CA GLY A 71 12.67 -8.06 -9.81
C GLY A 71 13.83 -7.09 -10.06
N LEU A 72 13.76 -5.88 -9.51
CA LEU A 72 14.78 -4.83 -9.72
C LEU A 72 15.96 -4.94 -8.75
N PHE A 73 15.68 -5.19 -7.48
CA PHE A 73 16.70 -5.16 -6.41
C PHE A 73 17.01 -6.55 -5.84
N GLY A 74 16.36 -7.59 -6.35
CA GLY A 74 16.43 -8.94 -5.80
C GLY A 74 15.59 -9.08 -4.52
N PHE A 75 15.57 -10.30 -3.98
CA PHE A 75 14.74 -10.65 -2.84
C PHE A 75 15.03 -9.80 -1.59
N TYR A 76 16.30 -9.77 -1.13
CA TYR A 76 16.66 -9.14 0.14
C TYR A 76 16.46 -7.62 0.12
N TYR A 77 17.03 -6.94 -0.87
CA TYR A 77 16.93 -5.48 -0.97
C TYR A 77 15.53 -5.03 -1.40
N GLY A 78 14.86 -5.78 -2.28
CA GLY A 78 13.47 -5.55 -2.66
C GLY A 78 12.51 -5.68 -1.49
N PHE A 79 12.70 -6.67 -0.61
CA PHE A 79 11.95 -6.82 0.62
C PHE A 79 12.17 -5.65 1.59
N LEU A 80 13.43 -5.29 1.85
CA LEU A 80 13.78 -4.22 2.78
C LEU A 80 13.19 -2.88 2.33
N ILE A 81 13.37 -2.51 1.06
CA ILE A 81 12.85 -1.23 0.55
C ILE A 81 11.32 -1.21 0.57
N ASN A 82 10.66 -2.32 0.23
CA ASN A 82 9.20 -2.43 0.31
C ASN A 82 8.67 -2.28 1.73
N LEU A 83 9.30 -2.95 2.69
CA LEU A 83 8.87 -2.89 4.09
C LEU A 83 9.05 -1.45 4.61
N LEU A 84 10.20 -0.83 4.34
CA LEU A 84 10.48 0.53 4.75
C LEU A 84 9.49 1.52 4.14
N SER A 85 9.26 1.48 2.83
CA SER A 85 8.31 2.36 2.14
C SER A 85 6.88 2.13 2.62
N ALA A 86 6.47 0.88 2.87
CA ALA A 86 5.15 0.56 3.41
C ALA A 86 4.93 1.16 4.79
N VAL A 87 5.91 1.06 5.68
CA VAL A 87 5.83 1.60 7.04
C VAL A 87 5.81 3.13 7.00
N VAL A 88 6.71 3.75 6.25
CA VAL A 88 6.81 5.22 6.16
C VAL A 88 5.53 5.81 5.59
N SER A 89 5.05 5.32 4.46
CA SER A 89 3.79 5.80 3.87
C SER A 89 2.58 5.56 4.78
N ALA A 90 2.53 4.44 5.49
CA ALA A 90 1.47 4.16 6.46
C ALA A 90 1.48 5.14 7.63
N VAL A 91 2.66 5.51 8.13
CA VAL A 91 2.83 6.52 9.18
C VAL A 91 2.43 7.91 8.67
N ILE A 92 2.86 8.29 7.47
CA ILE A 92 2.50 9.59 6.87
C ILE A 92 0.99 9.70 6.70
N ALA A 93 0.33 8.70 6.10
CA ALA A 93 -1.12 8.67 5.93
C ALA A 93 -1.87 8.75 7.27
N PHE A 94 -1.40 8.02 8.28
CA PHE A 94 -1.94 8.05 9.64
C PHE A 94 -1.81 9.45 10.27
N MET A 95 -0.65 10.09 10.14
CA MET A 95 -0.43 11.44 10.69
C MET A 95 -1.24 12.51 9.95
N LEU A 96 -1.36 12.40 8.63
CA LEU A 96 -2.17 13.29 7.80
C LEU A 96 -3.65 13.20 8.17
N SER A 97 -4.21 11.99 8.28
CA SER A 97 -5.60 11.81 8.72
C SER A 97 -5.81 12.28 10.16
N ARG A 98 -4.87 12.03 11.06
CA ARG A 98 -5.00 12.48 12.46
C ARG A 98 -5.07 14.01 12.57
N ARG A 99 -4.29 14.72 11.75
CA ARG A 99 -4.24 16.20 11.80
C ARG A 99 -5.35 16.86 10.99
N TYR A 100 -5.71 16.31 9.84
CA TYR A 100 -6.57 16.99 8.87
C TYR A 100 -7.82 16.19 8.47
N GLY A 101 -7.95 14.93 8.89
CA GLY A 101 -8.98 14.03 8.37
C GLY A 101 -10.42 14.44 8.72
N LEU A 102 -10.65 14.92 9.95
CA LEU A 102 -11.98 15.35 10.41
C LEU A 102 -12.52 16.57 9.65
N SER A 103 -11.65 17.49 9.22
CA SER A 103 -12.07 18.68 8.45
C SER A 103 -12.56 18.36 7.03
N PHE A 104 -12.23 17.18 6.49
CA PHE A 104 -12.70 16.76 5.16
C PHE A 104 -14.00 15.94 5.19
N ILE A 105 -14.54 15.62 6.37
CA ILE A 105 -15.71 14.77 6.51
C ILE A 105 -16.98 15.60 6.68
N THR A 106 -17.88 15.52 5.70
CA THR A 106 -19.19 16.16 5.72
C THR A 106 -20.07 15.64 6.88
N ASN A 107 -20.82 16.53 7.54
CA ASN A 107 -21.67 16.23 8.71
C ASN A 107 -22.59 15.00 8.52
N SER A 108 -23.13 14.78 7.32
CA SER A 108 -24.01 13.64 7.02
C SER A 108 -23.34 12.26 7.08
N LYS A 109 -22.01 12.19 6.98
CA LYS A 109 -21.24 10.94 7.02
C LYS A 109 -20.54 10.71 8.37
N GLN A 110 -20.52 11.72 9.24
CA GLN A 110 -19.79 11.66 10.53
C GLN A 110 -20.34 10.56 11.44
N GLY A 111 -21.67 10.43 11.60
CA GLY A 111 -22.25 9.46 12.53
C GLY A 111 -21.89 8.00 12.23
N ARG A 112 -22.00 7.57 10.96
CA ARG A 112 -21.63 6.20 10.56
C ARG A 112 -20.12 5.96 10.66
N LEU A 113 -19.31 6.98 10.35
CA LEU A 113 -17.87 6.88 10.45
C LEU A 113 -17.42 6.76 11.91
N ILE A 114 -17.97 7.56 12.82
CA ILE A 114 -17.65 7.52 14.25
C ILE A 114 -17.96 6.13 14.82
N GLN A 115 -19.15 5.57 14.53
CA GLN A 115 -19.50 4.20 14.95
C GLN A 115 -18.51 3.15 14.41
N TRP A 116 -18.02 3.33 13.18
CA TRP A 116 -16.99 2.45 12.61
C TRP A 116 -15.65 2.59 13.33
N LEU A 117 -15.21 3.82 13.62
CA LEU A 117 -13.97 4.09 14.33
C LEU A 117 -14.02 3.54 15.76
N GLU A 118 -15.14 3.70 16.47
CA GLU A 118 -15.34 3.13 17.81
C GLU A 118 -15.17 1.60 17.80
N ARG A 119 -15.70 0.90 16.78
CA ARG A 119 -15.50 -0.55 16.63
C ARG A 119 -14.05 -0.94 16.36
N LEU A 120 -13.29 -0.10 15.66
CA LEU A 120 -11.85 -0.35 15.48
C LEU A 120 -11.10 -0.18 16.80
N GLU A 121 -11.51 0.80 17.61
CA GLU A 121 -10.92 1.10 18.91
C GLU A 121 -11.18 0.01 19.96
N THR A 122 -12.37 -0.61 19.99
CA THR A 122 -12.67 -1.69 20.95
C THR A 122 -11.73 -2.90 20.80
N LEU A 123 -11.31 -3.19 19.57
CA LEU A 123 -10.37 -4.27 19.26
C LEU A 123 -8.89 -3.81 19.32
N GLY A 124 -8.64 -2.50 19.34
CA GLY A 124 -7.31 -1.91 19.44
C GLY A 124 -6.36 -2.39 18.33
N TRP A 125 -5.15 -2.81 18.68
CA TRP A 125 -4.16 -3.28 17.70
C TRP A 125 -4.59 -4.55 16.95
N LYS A 126 -5.53 -5.34 17.51
CA LYS A 126 -6.01 -6.58 16.89
C LYS A 126 -6.85 -6.30 15.64
N SER A 127 -7.64 -5.23 15.62
CA SER A 127 -8.37 -4.84 14.41
C SER A 127 -7.40 -4.45 13.29
N LEU A 128 -6.30 -3.78 13.63
CA LEU A 128 -5.27 -3.40 12.66
C LEU A 128 -4.60 -4.65 12.11
N ALA A 129 -4.15 -5.56 12.98
CA ALA A 129 -3.59 -6.84 12.59
C ALA A 129 -4.50 -7.61 11.62
N LEU A 130 -5.77 -7.77 11.98
CA LEU A 130 -6.77 -8.44 11.15
C LEU A 130 -6.95 -7.74 9.79
N SER A 131 -6.96 -6.41 9.78
CA SER A 131 -7.06 -5.66 8.52
C SER A 131 -5.87 -5.88 7.58
N ARG A 132 -4.67 -6.17 8.11
CA ARG A 132 -3.47 -6.50 7.31
C ARG A 132 -3.48 -7.92 6.77
N LEU A 133 -4.23 -8.81 7.41
CA LEU A 133 -4.45 -10.17 6.93
C LEU A 133 -5.55 -10.24 5.87
N MET A 134 -6.37 -9.19 5.72
CA MET A 134 -7.41 -9.12 4.70
C MET A 134 -6.91 -8.45 3.41
N PRO A 135 -6.77 -9.20 2.30
CA PRO A 135 -6.15 -8.68 1.07
C PRO A 135 -7.03 -7.70 0.29
N PHE A 136 -8.32 -7.59 0.62
CA PHE A 136 -9.28 -6.80 -0.15
C PHE A 136 -9.37 -5.33 0.30
N LEU A 137 -8.78 -4.98 1.44
CA LEU A 137 -8.83 -3.62 1.98
C LEU A 137 -7.68 -2.80 1.41
N PRO A 138 -7.96 -1.69 0.68
CA PRO A 138 -6.90 -0.82 0.18
C PRO A 138 -6.06 -0.29 1.33
N CYS A 139 -4.74 -0.42 1.24
CA CYS A 139 -3.81 -0.01 2.31
C CYS A 139 -4.02 1.45 2.73
N ALA A 140 -4.25 2.35 1.78
CA ALA A 140 -4.52 3.75 2.04
C ALA A 140 -5.77 3.95 2.91
N VAL A 141 -6.87 3.25 2.62
CA VAL A 141 -8.12 3.34 3.41
C VAL A 141 -7.86 2.92 4.86
N VAL A 142 -7.12 1.83 5.06
CA VAL A 142 -6.73 1.36 6.40
C VAL A 142 -5.88 2.43 7.09
N ASN A 143 -4.83 2.93 6.45
CA ASN A 143 -3.90 3.87 7.05
C ASN A 143 -4.57 5.20 7.46
N TYR A 144 -5.37 5.78 6.57
CA TYR A 144 -6.11 7.01 6.85
C TYR A 144 -7.24 6.77 7.86
N GLY A 145 -7.90 5.60 7.82
CA GLY A 145 -8.94 5.23 8.78
C GLY A 145 -8.40 5.14 10.21
N TYR A 146 -7.27 4.47 10.42
CA TYR A 146 -6.66 4.34 11.75
C TYR A 146 -6.13 5.67 12.29
N GLY A 147 -5.71 6.62 11.44
CA GLY A 147 -5.30 7.95 11.92
C GLY A 147 -6.44 8.78 12.52
N LEU A 148 -7.68 8.49 12.14
CA LEU A 148 -8.88 9.08 12.74
C LEU A 148 -9.27 8.46 14.10
N THR A 149 -8.75 7.28 14.43
CA THR A 149 -8.96 6.65 15.75
C THR A 149 -8.08 7.30 16.82
N ARG A 150 -8.19 6.85 18.08
CA ARG A 150 -7.32 7.20 19.22
C ARG A 150 -6.09 6.30 19.35
N MET A 151 -5.83 5.41 18.41
CA MET A 151 -4.69 4.48 18.47
C MET A 151 -3.35 5.22 18.62
N ASN A 152 -2.45 4.74 19.47
CA ASN A 152 -1.12 5.33 19.60
C ASN A 152 -0.28 5.07 18.34
N LEU A 153 0.47 6.09 17.87
CA LEU A 153 1.33 5.97 16.69
C LEU A 153 2.35 4.83 16.83
N PHE A 154 2.94 4.64 18.01
CA PHE A 154 3.92 3.57 18.25
C PHE A 154 3.29 2.18 18.06
N VAL A 155 2.11 1.97 18.67
CA VAL A 155 1.36 0.70 18.54
C VAL A 155 0.96 0.46 17.08
N TYR A 156 0.49 1.51 16.39
CA TYR A 156 0.17 1.46 14.97
C TYR A 156 1.38 1.05 14.12
N THR A 157 2.52 1.73 14.29
CA THR A 157 3.75 1.47 13.52
C THR A 157 4.28 0.06 13.78
N LEU A 158 4.37 -0.36 15.05
CA LEU A 158 4.89 -1.68 15.41
C LEU A 158 3.99 -2.80 14.86
N THR A 159 2.67 -2.64 14.96
CA THR A 159 1.71 -3.60 14.39
C THR A 159 1.88 -3.68 12.87
N ASN A 160 2.02 -2.54 12.18
CA ASN A 160 2.24 -2.56 10.73
C ASN A 160 3.55 -3.26 10.34
N ILE A 161 4.65 -3.01 11.05
CA ILE A 161 5.92 -3.71 10.79
C ILE A 161 5.72 -5.21 10.88
N VAL A 162 5.17 -5.71 12.00
CA VAL A 162 4.98 -7.14 12.24
C VAL A 162 4.07 -7.78 11.18
N PHE A 163 2.93 -7.16 10.88
CA PHE A 163 1.93 -7.74 9.99
C PHE A 163 2.19 -7.49 8.50
N PHE A 164 3.08 -6.55 8.14
CA PHE A 164 3.53 -6.42 6.75
C PHE A 164 4.58 -7.47 6.37
N ILE A 165 5.42 -7.90 7.31
CA ILE A 165 6.54 -8.82 7.01
C ILE A 165 6.10 -10.06 6.21
N PRO A 166 5.09 -10.85 6.62
CA PRO A 166 4.75 -12.08 5.90
C PRO A 166 4.34 -11.82 4.45
N TYR A 167 3.47 -10.85 4.24
CA TYR A 167 2.96 -10.49 2.92
C TYR A 167 4.07 -9.92 2.02
N LYS A 168 4.91 -9.04 2.56
CA LYS A 168 6.01 -8.42 1.81
C LYS A 168 7.12 -9.43 1.48
N LEU A 169 7.42 -10.36 2.38
CA LEU A 169 8.37 -11.44 2.12
C LEU A 169 7.94 -12.27 0.91
N VAL A 170 6.69 -12.74 0.90
CA VAL A 170 6.17 -13.58 -0.19
C VAL A 170 6.20 -12.83 -1.52
N LEU A 171 5.68 -11.61 -1.57
CA LEU A 171 5.62 -10.86 -2.83
C LEU A 171 7.00 -10.43 -3.34
N SER A 172 7.93 -10.04 -2.46
CA SER A 172 9.29 -9.72 -2.88
C SER A 172 10.04 -10.97 -3.37
N TYR A 173 9.78 -12.14 -2.77
CA TYR A 173 10.34 -13.40 -3.26
C TYR A 173 9.79 -13.74 -4.65
N VAL A 174 8.47 -13.67 -4.84
CA VAL A 174 7.83 -13.90 -6.14
C VAL A 174 8.35 -12.90 -7.17
N GLY A 175 8.43 -11.62 -6.82
CA GLY A 175 8.98 -10.56 -7.67
C GLY A 175 10.40 -10.84 -8.16
N ALA A 176 11.24 -11.39 -7.29
CA ALA A 176 12.63 -11.73 -7.61
C ALA A 176 12.80 -12.97 -8.51
N HIS A 177 11.76 -13.80 -8.64
CA HIS A 177 11.78 -15.04 -9.43
C HIS A 177 10.83 -15.03 -10.65
N LEU A 178 10.05 -13.97 -10.81
CA LEU A 178 9.42 -13.60 -12.09
C LEU A 178 10.49 -13.16 -13.09
#